data_AF-A0A831ULW7-F1
#
_entry.id   AF-A0A831ULW7-F1
#
_cell.length_a   1.000
_cell.length_b   1.000
_cell.length_c   1.000
_cell.angle_alpha   90.00
_cell.angle_beta   90.00
_cell.angle_gamma   90.00
#
_symmetry.space_group_name_H-M   'P 1'
#
loop_
_entity.id
_entity.type
_entity.pdbx_description
1 polymer ?
#
loop_
_entity_poly.entity_id
_entity_poly.type
_entity_poly.pdbx_seq_one_letter_code
_entity_poly.pdbx_strand_id
1 'polypeptide(L)'
;MDSWVTILIAGSLVLFIAPGATTQDSDGFTLETDGFRWEVGANGANAAFIDKVSGKDFCDKASAPSFAHVAKGGQVVHVAAASEQDGYLALEFGDAGVRAVIRAESKGAYMTLEVVAVEGEGADSLTLGQVALAPRPDETFTVCALA
;
A
#
# COMPACT_ATOMS: atom_id res chain seq x y z
N MET A 1 0.19 -70.88 -4.25
CA MET A 1 1.27 -69.92 -4.55
C MET A 1 0.62 -68.53 -4.66
N ASP A 2 -0.09 -68.07 -3.63
CA ASP A 2 0.37 -67.60 -2.31
C ASP A 2 0.76 -66.12 -2.32
N SER A 3 0.13 -65.40 -1.39
CA SER A 3 0.56 -64.13 -0.77
C SER A 3 -0.04 -62.82 -1.31
N TRP A 4 -1.26 -62.59 -0.83
CA TRP A 4 -1.73 -61.36 -0.19
C TRP A 4 -0.60 -60.59 0.53
N VAL A 5 -0.46 -59.29 0.23
CA VAL A 5 0.28 -58.35 1.09
C VAL A 5 -0.73 -57.38 1.69
N THR A 6 -1.07 -57.65 2.95
CA THR A 6 -1.67 -56.70 3.88
C THR A 6 -0.62 -55.62 4.18
N ILE A 7 -0.82 -54.38 3.75
CA ILE A 7 -0.07 -53.23 4.28
C ILE A 7 -0.92 -52.55 5.34
N LEU A 8 -0.40 -52.62 6.57
CA LEU A 8 -0.88 -51.94 7.77
C LEU A 8 -0.85 -50.42 7.56
N ILE A 9 -1.92 -49.75 7.96
CA ILE A 9 -2.01 -48.29 8.06
C ILE A 9 -1.06 -47.85 9.19
N ALA A 10 0.07 -47.24 8.83
CA ALA A 10 0.81 -46.36 9.72
C ALA A 10 0.39 -44.93 9.37
N GLY A 11 -0.26 -44.25 10.31
CA GLY A 11 -0.79 -42.90 10.13
C GLY A 11 0.26 -41.94 9.62
N SER A 12 0.06 -41.44 8.40
CA SER A 12 0.86 -40.36 7.84
C SER A 12 0.22 -39.05 8.27
N LEU A 13 0.89 -38.35 9.18
CA LEU A 13 0.65 -36.95 9.49
C LEU A 13 0.68 -36.16 8.17
N VAL A 14 -0.49 -35.75 7.67
CA VAL A 14 -0.56 -34.76 6.58
C VAL A 14 -0.20 -33.43 7.22
N LEU A 15 1.09 -33.10 7.16
CA LEU A 15 1.56 -31.77 7.44
C LEU A 15 0.94 -30.86 6.37
N PHE A 16 -0.10 -30.12 6.75
CA PHE A 16 -0.56 -28.97 5.96
C PHE A 16 0.63 -28.01 5.92
N ILE A 17 1.36 -28.04 4.80
CA ILE A 17 2.26 -26.95 4.46
C ILE A 17 1.34 -25.78 4.15
N ALA A 18 1.08 -24.95 5.15
CA ALA A 18 0.52 -23.63 4.91
C ALA A 18 1.43 -22.98 3.87
N PRO A 19 0.90 -22.42 2.76
CA PRO A 19 1.73 -21.60 1.89
C PRO A 19 2.36 -20.54 2.78
N GLY A 20 3.69 -20.61 2.92
CA GLY A 20 4.43 -19.55 3.56
C GLY A 20 4.01 -18.27 2.85
N ALA A 21 3.60 -17.26 3.62
CA ALA A 21 3.45 -15.92 3.09
C ALA A 21 4.77 -15.60 2.39
N THR A 22 4.77 -15.68 1.06
CA THR A 22 5.84 -15.11 0.27
C THR A 22 5.81 -13.64 0.63
N THR A 23 6.81 -13.20 1.39
CA THR A 23 7.13 -11.79 1.52
C THR A 23 7.42 -11.35 0.10
N GLN A 24 6.40 -10.85 -0.58
CA GLN A 24 6.54 -10.15 -1.85
C GLN A 24 7.45 -8.99 -1.51
N ASP A 25 8.69 -9.02 -2.03
CA ASP A 25 9.62 -7.90 -1.93
C ASP A 25 8.86 -6.70 -2.49
N SER A 26 8.39 -5.89 -1.55
CA SER A 26 7.54 -4.75 -1.81
C SER A 26 8.52 -3.59 -1.90
N ASP A 27 8.76 -3.06 -3.10
CA ASP A 27 9.73 -1.98 -3.29
C ASP A 27 9.12 -0.58 -3.07
N GLY A 28 7.87 -0.52 -2.60
CA GLY A 28 7.09 0.72 -2.59
C GLY A 28 6.67 1.11 -3.99
N PHE A 29 6.48 2.41 -4.22
CA PHE A 29 6.12 2.94 -5.53
C PHE A 29 6.44 4.43 -5.67
N THR A 30 6.47 4.90 -6.91
CA THR A 30 6.64 6.32 -7.25
C THR A 30 5.48 6.79 -8.12
N LEU A 31 4.83 7.87 -7.73
CA LEU A 31 3.80 8.54 -8.50
C LEU A 31 4.36 9.85 -9.06
N GLU A 32 4.22 10.10 -10.36
CA GLU A 32 4.82 11.27 -11.00
C GLU A 32 3.83 12.04 -11.90
N THR A 33 3.90 13.37 -11.83
CA THR A 33 3.25 14.31 -12.74
C THR A 33 4.31 15.19 -13.40
N ASP A 34 3.90 16.13 -14.25
CA ASP A 34 4.79 17.16 -14.79
C ASP A 34 5.38 18.03 -13.66
N GLY A 35 4.62 18.27 -12.59
CA GLY A 35 4.97 19.20 -11.52
C GLY A 35 5.62 18.56 -10.29
N PHE A 36 5.33 17.30 -9.96
CA PHE A 36 5.86 16.66 -8.75
C PHE A 36 6.16 15.18 -8.92
N ARG A 37 7.01 14.66 -8.03
CA ARG A 37 7.24 13.24 -7.79
C ARG A 37 6.92 12.91 -6.34
N TRP A 38 6.17 11.84 -6.13
CA TRP A 38 5.81 11.35 -4.81
C TRP A 38 6.29 9.92 -4.65
N GLU A 39 7.19 9.72 -3.69
CA GLU A 39 7.79 8.42 -3.39
C GLU A 39 7.18 7.86 -2.10
N VAL A 40 6.71 6.62 -2.17
CA VAL A 40 6.13 5.88 -1.04
C VAL A 40 6.93 4.60 -0.88
N GLY A 41 7.40 4.34 0.34
CA GLY A 41 8.17 3.13 0.64
C GLY A 41 7.32 1.87 0.72
N ALA A 42 7.99 0.72 0.76
CA ALA A 42 7.44 -0.62 0.94
C ALA A 42 6.40 -0.75 2.06
N ASN A 43 6.61 0.00 3.15
CA ASN A 43 5.74 0.01 4.33
C ASN A 43 4.61 1.05 4.22
N GLY A 44 4.40 1.63 3.05
CA GLY A 44 3.42 2.69 2.81
C GLY A 44 3.75 4.03 3.48
N ALA A 45 4.94 4.23 4.04
CA ALA A 45 5.37 5.53 4.54
C ALA A 45 5.78 6.45 3.39
N ASN A 46 5.42 7.73 3.48
CA ASN A 46 5.87 8.73 2.52
C ASN A 46 7.38 8.96 2.68
N ALA A 47 8.15 8.74 1.61
CA ALA A 47 9.60 8.89 1.60
C ALA A 47 10.03 10.27 1.08
N ALA A 48 9.35 10.77 0.04
CA ALA A 48 9.62 12.08 -0.56
C ALA A 48 8.39 12.65 -1.28
N PHE A 49 8.29 13.97 -1.32
CA PHE A 49 7.33 14.70 -2.14
C PHE A 49 8.08 15.86 -2.81
N ILE A 50 8.59 15.61 -4.00
CA ILE A 50 9.53 16.47 -4.69
C ILE A 50 8.77 17.36 -5.68
N ASP A 51 8.89 18.67 -5.51
CA ASP A 51 8.50 19.64 -6.53
C ASP A 51 9.56 19.63 -7.65
N LYS A 52 9.16 19.27 -8.87
CA LYS A 52 10.09 19.11 -10.00
C LYS A 52 10.61 20.44 -10.53
N VAL A 53 9.92 21.55 -10.27
CA VAL A 53 10.34 22.89 -10.70
C VAL A 53 11.52 23.38 -9.86
N SER A 54 11.42 23.30 -8.53
CA SER A 54 12.49 23.72 -7.61
C SER A 54 13.48 22.61 -7.27
N GLY A 55 13.14 21.34 -7.54
CA GLY A 55 13.91 20.17 -7.14
C GLY A 55 13.89 19.88 -5.64
N LYS A 56 13.09 20.60 -4.86
CA LYS A 56 13.05 20.49 -3.40
C LYS A 56 12.08 19.38 -2.97
N ASP A 57 12.53 18.55 -2.04
CA ASP A 57 11.68 17.63 -1.28
C ASP A 57 10.91 18.40 -0.20
N PHE A 58 9.59 18.34 -0.27
CA PHE A 58 8.65 18.94 0.65
C PHE A 58 8.00 17.93 1.58
N CYS A 59 8.35 16.65 1.54
CA CYS A 59 7.80 15.70 2.50
C CYS A 59 8.24 16.08 3.93
N ASP A 60 7.28 16.33 4.82
CA ASP A 60 7.55 16.48 6.24
C ASP A 60 7.81 15.09 6.84
N LYS A 61 9.07 14.68 6.90
CA LYS A 61 9.50 13.37 7.40
C LYS A 61 9.24 13.18 8.90
N ALA A 62 9.01 14.26 9.65
CA ALA A 62 8.71 14.16 11.08
C ALA A 62 7.23 13.81 11.32
N SER A 63 6.34 14.26 10.44
CA SER A 63 4.89 14.00 10.53
C SER A 63 4.37 13.02 9.46
N ALA A 64 5.21 12.61 8.50
CA ALA A 64 4.85 11.88 7.29
C ALA A 64 3.83 10.76 7.56
N PRO A 65 2.52 11.01 7.31
CA PRO A 65 1.52 9.99 7.52
C PRO A 65 1.79 8.83 6.56
N SER A 66 1.28 7.64 6.87
CA SER A 66 1.22 6.59 5.84
C SER A 66 0.36 7.08 4.68
N PHE A 67 0.74 6.73 3.44
CA PHE A 67 0.04 7.09 2.20
C PHE A 67 -1.47 6.80 2.28
N ALA A 68 -1.83 5.71 2.93
CA ALA A 68 -3.21 5.32 3.18
C ALA A 68 -3.38 4.69 4.57
N HIS A 69 -4.61 4.64 5.05
CA HIS A 69 -4.99 3.85 6.21
C HIS A 69 -6.44 3.39 6.10
N VAL A 70 -6.79 2.34 6.83
CA VAL A 70 -8.17 1.93 7.05
C VAL A 70 -8.58 2.19 8.48
N ALA A 71 -9.86 2.47 8.70
CA ALA A 71 -10.47 2.34 10.02
C ALA A 71 -11.18 0.98 10.10
N LYS A 72 -10.96 0.23 11.19
CA LYS A 72 -11.64 -1.03 11.47
C LYS A 72 -11.87 -1.18 12.96
N GLY A 73 -13.13 -1.27 13.38
CA GLY A 73 -13.47 -1.41 14.79
C GLY A 73 -13.01 -0.22 15.65
N GLY A 74 -13.00 0.98 15.07
CA GLY A 74 -12.52 2.20 15.74
C GLY A 74 -11.00 2.33 15.84
N GLN A 75 -10.24 1.43 15.23
CA GLN A 75 -8.78 1.51 15.16
C GLN A 75 -8.33 1.93 13.76
N VAL A 76 -7.33 2.83 13.71
CA VAL A 76 -6.65 3.17 12.46
C VAL A 76 -5.53 2.17 12.25
N VAL A 77 -5.53 1.51 11.09
CA VAL A 77 -4.47 0.59 10.66
C VAL A 77 -3.85 1.13 9.39
N HIS A 78 -2.54 1.40 9.46
CA HIS A 78 -1.76 1.91 8.34
C HIS A 78 -1.38 0.79 7.36
N VAL A 79 -0.95 1.20 6.17
CA VAL A 79 -0.34 0.26 5.22
C VAL A 79 0.88 -0.39 5.87
N ALA A 80 1.01 -1.70 5.71
CA ALA A 80 2.16 -2.50 6.13
C ALA A 80 2.98 -3.00 4.94
N ALA A 81 2.34 -3.17 3.78
CA ALA A 81 2.99 -3.51 2.52
C ALA A 81 2.37 -2.72 1.36
N ALA A 82 3.23 -2.14 0.53
CA ALA A 82 2.89 -1.31 -0.62
C ALA A 82 3.77 -1.70 -1.81
N SER A 83 3.13 -1.96 -2.94
CA SER A 83 3.81 -2.22 -4.22
C SER A 83 3.02 -1.63 -5.37
N GLU A 84 3.68 -1.43 -6.50
CA GLU A 84 3.04 -1.01 -7.75
C GLU A 84 3.35 -2.01 -8.85
N GLN A 85 2.34 -2.25 -9.69
CA GLN A 85 2.47 -3.02 -10.91
C GLN A 85 1.51 -2.47 -11.96
N ASP A 86 2.04 -2.09 -13.12
CA ASP A 86 1.29 -1.66 -14.30
C ASP A 86 0.26 -0.53 -14.04
N GLY A 87 0.60 0.41 -13.15
CA GLY A 87 -0.26 1.53 -12.74
C GLY A 87 -1.27 1.19 -11.64
N TYR A 88 -1.19 0.00 -11.06
CA TYR A 88 -2.01 -0.44 -9.94
C TYR A 88 -1.17 -0.55 -8.67
N LEU A 89 -1.58 0.18 -7.64
CA LEU A 89 -0.99 0.16 -6.30
C LEU A 89 -1.70 -0.91 -5.49
N ALA A 90 -0.97 -1.91 -5.03
CA ALA A 90 -1.45 -2.91 -4.09
C ALA A 90 -1.04 -2.50 -2.66
N LEU A 91 -2.03 -2.33 -1.80
CA LEU A 91 -1.86 -1.91 -0.41
C LEU A 91 -2.41 -2.99 0.53
N GLU A 92 -1.59 -3.42 1.49
CA GLU A 92 -2.00 -4.34 2.56
C GLU A 92 -1.97 -3.63 3.91
N PHE A 93 -3.04 -3.77 4.69
CA PHE A 93 -3.20 -3.08 5.97
C PHE A 93 -2.95 -4.03 7.15
N GLY A 94 -1.74 -4.59 7.23
CA GLY A 94 -1.24 -5.39 8.35
C GLY A 94 -2.28 -6.31 8.99
N ASP A 95 -2.42 -6.19 10.32
CA ASP A 95 -3.32 -7.03 11.12
C ASP A 95 -4.82 -6.76 10.89
N ALA A 96 -5.20 -5.75 10.10
CA ALA A 96 -6.60 -5.54 9.73
C ALA A 96 -7.13 -6.63 8.80
N GLY A 97 -6.24 -7.35 8.09
CA GLY A 97 -6.63 -8.32 7.06
C GLY A 97 -7.39 -7.68 5.90
N VAL A 98 -7.13 -6.40 5.63
CA VAL A 98 -7.72 -5.62 4.54
C VAL A 98 -6.67 -5.41 3.46
N ARG A 99 -7.09 -5.45 2.20
CA ARG A 99 -6.27 -5.12 1.03
C ARG A 99 -7.01 -4.12 0.16
N ALA A 100 -6.29 -3.22 -0.49
CA ALA A 100 -6.86 -2.31 -1.47
C ALA A 100 -6.02 -2.29 -2.74
N VAL A 101 -6.68 -2.21 -3.88
CA VAL A 101 -6.06 -1.98 -5.19
C VAL A 101 -6.49 -0.61 -5.67
N ILE A 102 -5.50 0.26 -5.92
CA ILE A 102 -5.71 1.63 -6.38
C ILE A 102 -5.13 1.78 -7.77
N ARG A 103 -5.90 2.24 -8.75
CA ARG A 103 -5.34 2.65 -10.04
C ARG A 103 -4.81 4.08 -9.92
N ALA A 104 -3.53 4.26 -10.22
CA ALA A 104 -2.91 5.57 -10.29
C ALA A 104 -2.68 5.96 -11.75
N GLU A 105 -3.15 7.14 -12.15
CA GLU A 105 -2.95 7.64 -13.50
C GLU A 105 -2.50 9.09 -13.50
N SER A 106 -1.40 9.38 -14.20
CA SER A 106 -0.91 10.74 -14.39
C SER A 106 -1.65 11.42 -15.55
N LYS A 107 -2.08 12.66 -15.34
CA LYS A 107 -2.84 13.50 -16.28
C LYS A 107 -2.11 14.83 -16.53
N GLY A 108 -0.81 14.76 -16.80
CA GLY A 108 0.04 15.93 -16.99
C GLY A 108 0.27 16.66 -15.67
N ALA A 109 -0.53 17.69 -15.37
CA ALA A 109 -0.36 18.52 -14.17
C ALA A 109 -0.96 17.92 -12.87
N TYR A 110 -1.79 16.89 -12.98
CA TYR A 110 -2.43 16.23 -11.84
C TYR A 110 -2.40 14.72 -12.00
N MET A 111 -2.80 13.98 -10.96
CA MET A 111 -3.00 12.54 -11.04
C MET A 111 -4.36 12.16 -10.48
N THR A 112 -4.87 11.01 -10.89
CA THR A 112 -6.08 10.40 -10.33
C THR A 112 -5.70 9.14 -9.54
N LEU A 113 -6.34 8.95 -8.39
CA LEU A 113 -6.27 7.75 -7.59
C LEU A 113 -7.67 7.15 -7.53
N GLU A 114 -7.88 6.03 -8.21
CA GLU A 114 -9.17 5.35 -8.28
C GLU A 114 -9.13 4.07 -7.45
N VAL A 115 -10.08 3.91 -6.52
CA VAL A 115 -10.22 2.67 -5.77
C VAL A 115 -10.85 1.61 -6.69
N VAL A 116 -10.05 0.62 -7.09
CA VAL A 116 -10.49 -0.48 -7.98
C VAL A 116 -11.11 -1.61 -7.18
N ALA A 117 -10.50 -1.95 -6.06
CA ALA A 117 -10.97 -3.01 -5.18
C ALA A 117 -10.60 -2.72 -3.73
N VAL A 118 -11.46 -3.15 -2.81
CA VAL A 118 -11.17 -3.28 -1.38
C VAL A 118 -11.61 -4.68 -0.97
N GLU A 119 -10.68 -5.47 -0.46
CA GLU A 119 -10.88 -6.84 -0.01
C GLU A 119 -10.67 -6.95 1.50
N GLY A 120 -11.35 -7.91 2.12
CA GLY A 120 -11.37 -8.08 3.57
C GLY A 120 -12.64 -7.53 4.21
N GLU A 121 -13.05 -8.12 5.32
CA GLU A 121 -14.30 -7.78 6.00
C GLU A 121 -14.10 -6.74 7.11
N GLY A 122 -15.14 -5.94 7.35
CA GLY A 122 -15.23 -5.06 8.52
C GLY A 122 -14.36 -3.80 8.46
N ALA A 123 -13.92 -3.38 7.28
CA ALA A 123 -13.36 -2.03 7.12
C ALA A 123 -14.49 -1.00 7.18
N ASP A 124 -14.37 -0.04 8.11
CA ASP A 124 -15.32 1.06 8.29
C ASP A 124 -15.06 2.18 7.27
N SER A 125 -13.79 2.42 6.95
CA SER A 125 -13.37 3.40 5.94
C SER A 125 -11.99 3.10 5.36
N LEU A 126 -11.72 3.65 4.17
CA LEU A 126 -10.40 3.72 3.54
C LEU A 126 -10.08 5.20 3.29
N THR A 127 -8.95 5.66 3.83
CA THR A 127 -8.39 6.99 3.57
C THR A 127 -7.12 6.80 2.74
N LEU A 128 -6.99 7.52 1.62
CA LEU A 128 -5.85 7.44 0.71
C LEU A 128 -5.27 8.82 0.38
N GLY A 129 -4.08 8.83 -0.23
CA GLY A 129 -3.45 10.07 -0.71
C GLY A 129 -3.04 11.02 0.41
N GLN A 130 -2.65 10.50 1.57
CA GLN A 130 -2.21 11.32 2.70
C GLN A 130 -0.73 11.68 2.57
N VAL A 131 -0.40 12.96 2.63
CA VAL A 131 0.99 13.45 2.73
C VAL A 131 1.02 14.70 3.61
N ALA A 132 2.02 14.80 4.47
CA ALA A 132 2.31 16.01 5.22
C ALA A 132 3.45 16.75 4.50
N LEU A 133 3.25 18.04 4.23
CA LEU A 133 4.23 18.87 3.54
C LEU A 133 4.89 19.84 4.52
N ALA A 134 6.22 19.91 4.46
CA ALA A 134 7.00 20.85 5.26
C ALA A 134 6.62 22.29 4.89
N PRO A 135 6.34 23.15 5.88
CA PRO A 135 5.87 24.51 5.63
C PRO A 135 6.89 25.32 4.82
N ARG A 136 6.38 26.11 3.87
CA ARG A 136 7.14 27.21 3.27
C ARG A 136 6.94 28.46 4.13
N PRO A 137 8.01 29.19 4.51
CA PRO A 137 7.86 30.45 5.23
C PRO A 137 7.20 31.55 4.37
N ASP A 138 7.13 31.37 3.04
CA ASP A 138 6.77 32.36 2.04
C ASP A 138 5.53 32.01 1.19
N GLU A 139 4.92 30.84 1.34
CA GLU A 139 3.74 30.46 0.53
C GLU A 139 2.86 29.38 1.18
N THR A 140 1.55 29.41 0.90
CA THR A 140 0.60 28.37 1.33
C THR A 140 0.50 27.30 0.25
N PHE A 141 0.77 26.03 0.57
CA PHE A 141 0.45 24.93 -0.35
C PHE A 141 -1.07 24.82 -0.51
N THR A 142 -1.56 25.04 -1.72
CA THR A 142 -2.94 24.71 -2.11
C THR A 142 -2.90 23.45 -2.95
N VAL A 143 -3.05 22.30 -2.30
CA VAL A 143 -3.31 21.02 -2.96
C VAL A 143 -4.77 20.72 -2.71
N CYS A 144 -5.62 20.89 -3.73
CA CYS A 144 -7.01 20.47 -3.64
C CYS A 144 -7.11 19.04 -4.16
N ALA A 145 -7.50 18.10 -3.29
CA ALA A 145 -8.08 16.84 -3.74
C ALA A 145 -9.50 17.15 -4.23
N LEU A 146 -9.74 17.04 -5.53
CA LEU A 146 -11.09 17.11 -6.10
C LEU A 146 -11.65 15.68 -6.10
N ALA A 147 -12.70 15.45 -5.31
CA ALA A 147 -13.40 14.18 -5.18
C ALA A 147 -14.73 14.20 -5.92
#